data_AF-A0A5C3KMD2-F1
#
_entry.id   AF-A0A5C3KMD2-F1
#
_cell.length_a   1.000
_cell.length_b   1.000
_cell.length_c   1.000
_cell.angle_alpha   90.00
_cell.angle_beta   90.00
_cell.angle_gamma   90.00
#
_symmetry.space_group_name_H-M   'P 1'
#
loop_
_entity.id
_entity.type
_entity.pdbx_description
1 polymer ?
#
loop_
_entity_poly.entity_id
_entity_poly.type
_entity_poly.pdbx_seq_one_letter_code
_entity_poly.pdbx_strand_id
1 'polypeptide(L)'
;YIQHNAIAEQGRAFAIPFLEALFAPPTVSSYITVFSGQGYVFAHHKLALANATYAVMDYFRFQGTCLVEHWDVLQEITGDEPNPLAYF
;
A
#
# COMPACT_ATOMS: atom_id res chain seq x y z
N TYR A 1 -9.63 3.17 -12.65
CA TYR A 1 -9.04 3.05 -11.32
C TYR A 1 -10.13 3.33 -10.32
N ILE A 2 -10.71 2.25 -9.80
CA ILE A 2 -11.66 2.28 -8.69
C ILE A 2 -10.82 2.19 -7.41
N GLN A 3 -10.99 3.16 -6.52
CA GLN A 3 -10.26 3.29 -5.28
C GLN A 3 -11.18 2.94 -4.12
N HIS A 4 -10.72 2.10 -3.21
CA HIS A 4 -11.44 1.73 -2.00
C HIS A 4 -10.71 2.12 -0.71
N ASN A 5 -9.46 2.62 -0.81
CA ASN A 5 -8.77 3.25 0.31
C ASN A 5 -9.65 4.37 0.91
N ALA A 6 -9.81 4.35 2.24
CA ALA A 6 -10.74 5.24 2.95
C ALA A 6 -10.36 6.74 2.93
N ILE A 7 -9.12 7.08 2.57
CA ILE A 7 -8.55 8.42 2.58
C ILE A 7 -8.13 8.92 1.18
N ALA A 8 -8.34 8.14 0.12
CA ALA A 8 -7.94 8.50 -1.24
C ALA A 8 -9.16 8.75 -2.14
N GLU A 9 -9.03 9.74 -3.03
CA GLU A 9 -10.06 10.05 -4.02
C GLU A 9 -10.04 9.09 -5.22
N GLN A 10 -11.16 9.09 -5.95
CA GLN A 10 -11.36 8.21 -7.09
C GLN A 10 -10.57 8.63 -8.34
N GLY A 11 -10.21 7.64 -9.16
CA GLY A 11 -9.73 7.86 -10.52
C GLY A 11 -8.25 8.24 -10.67
N ARG A 12 -7.77 8.17 -11.92
CA ARG A 12 -6.35 8.31 -12.28
C ARG A 12 -5.80 9.72 -12.06
N ALA A 13 -6.63 10.75 -12.27
CA ALA A 13 -6.23 12.14 -12.19
C ALA A 13 -5.79 12.53 -10.76
N PHE A 14 -6.40 11.93 -9.74
CA PHE A 14 -5.95 12.06 -8.35
C PHE A 14 -4.82 11.09 -8.02
N ALA A 15 -4.95 9.81 -8.41
CA ALA A 15 -4.02 8.78 -7.99
C ALA A 15 -2.57 9.04 -8.40
N ILE A 16 -2.33 9.53 -9.62
CA ILE A 16 -0.96 9.78 -10.12
C ILE A 16 -0.21 10.81 -9.25
N PRO A 17 -0.65 12.08 -9.13
CA PRO A 17 0.10 13.06 -8.36
C PRO A 17 0.20 12.70 -6.87
N PHE A 18 -0.83 12.05 -6.31
CA PHE A 18 -0.81 11.59 -4.93
C PHE A 18 0.29 10.55 -4.69
N LEU A 19 0.36 9.51 -5.53
CA LEU A 19 1.35 8.44 -5.40
C LEU A 19 2.77 8.93 -5.73
N GLU A 20 2.93 9.81 -6.72
CA GLU A 20 4.21 10.46 -7.04
C GLU A 20 4.77 11.22 -5.83
N ALA A 21 3.93 11.97 -5.13
CA ALA A 21 4.33 12.68 -3.91
C ALA A 21 4.60 11.72 -2.75
N LEU A 22 3.75 10.71 -2.55
CA LEU A 22 3.89 9.74 -1.47
C LEU A 22 5.18 8.92 -1.56
N PHE A 23 5.56 8.48 -2.77
CA PHE A 23 6.73 7.65 -3.00
C PHE A 23 8.00 8.44 -3.39
N ALA A 24 7.95 9.77 -3.33
CA ALA A 24 9.17 10.57 -3.38
C ALA A 24 10.07 10.26 -2.17
N PRO A 25 11.41 10.39 -2.30
CA PRO A 25 12.30 10.24 -1.16
C PRO A 25 11.88 11.15 0.02
N PRO A 26 11.98 10.66 1.28
CA PRO A 26 12.71 9.47 1.72
C PRO A 26 11.84 8.20 1.85
N THR A 27 10.67 8.12 1.20
CA THR A 27 9.78 6.96 1.34
C THR A 27 10.45 5.65 0.89
N VAL A 28 10.32 4.59 1.70
CA VAL A 28 10.88 3.25 1.42
C VAL A 28 9.84 2.17 1.74
N SER A 29 9.55 1.30 0.76
CA SER A 29 8.89 0.02 1.02
C SER A 29 9.91 -1.10 1.24
N SER A 30 9.69 -1.95 2.24
CA SER A 30 10.55 -3.09 2.59
C SER A 30 9.73 -4.26 3.15
N TYR A 31 10.35 -5.42 3.40
CA TYR A 31 9.66 -6.62 3.92
C TYR A 31 8.43 -7.02 3.08
N ILE A 32 8.61 -7.09 1.76
CA ILE A 32 7.50 -7.26 0.82
C ILE A 32 7.23 -8.75 0.61
N THR A 33 6.01 -9.18 0.93
CA THR A 33 5.46 -10.49 0.55
C THR A 33 4.34 -10.31 -0.46
N VAL A 34 4.38 -11.04 -1.56
CA VAL A 34 3.42 -10.89 -2.67
C VAL A 34 2.76 -12.22 -3.02
N PHE A 35 1.44 -12.20 -3.17
CA PHE A 35 0.66 -13.28 -3.76
C PHE A 35 -0.02 -12.76 -5.03
N SER A 36 -0.02 -13.55 -6.10
CA SER A 36 -0.66 -13.14 -7.35
C SER A 36 -1.36 -14.30 -8.05
N GLY A 37 -2.42 -13.99 -8.78
CA GLY A 37 -3.19 -14.97 -9.53
C GLY A 37 -4.53 -14.41 -10.01
N GLN A 38 -5.05 -14.99 -11.09
CA GLN A 38 -6.39 -14.68 -11.63
C GLN A 38 -6.64 -13.18 -11.91
N GLY A 39 -5.58 -12.42 -12.23
CA GLY A 39 -5.68 -10.97 -12.46
C GLY A 39 -5.67 -10.14 -11.18
N TYR A 40 -5.26 -10.69 -10.05
CA TYR A 40 -5.13 -9.98 -8.79
C TYR A 40 -3.71 -10.10 -8.22
N VAL A 41 -3.34 -9.12 -7.41
CA VAL A 41 -2.13 -9.10 -6.60
C VAL A 41 -2.49 -8.68 -5.20
N PHE A 42 -1.97 -9.37 -4.20
CA PHE A 42 -1.95 -8.95 -2.81
C PHE A 42 -0.50 -8.71 -2.39
N ALA A 43 -0.23 -7.61 -1.70
CA ALA A 43 1.09 -7.28 -1.18
C ALA A 43 0.98 -6.90 0.30
N HIS A 44 1.77 -7.56 1.15
CA HIS A 44 1.98 -7.14 2.54
C HIS A 44 3.39 -6.60 2.67
N HIS A 45 3.54 -5.34 3.10
CA HIS A 45 4.84 -4.67 3.17
C HIS A 45 4.91 -3.60 4.24
N LYS A 46 6.14 -3.27 4.62
CA LYS A 46 6.47 -2.15 5.49
C LYS A 46 6.67 -0.90 4.66
N LEU A 47 5.88 0.14 4.92
CA LEU A 47 6.03 1.47 4.34
C LEU A 47 6.64 2.43 5.37
N ALA A 48 7.88 2.85 5.15
CA ALA A 48 8.54 3.87 5.95
C ALA A 48 8.43 5.23 5.26
N LEU A 49 7.77 6.18 5.91
CA LEU A 49 7.72 7.60 5.54
C LEU A 49 8.70 8.40 6.43
N ALA A 50 8.82 9.70 6.18
CA ALA A 50 9.74 10.55 6.95
C ALA A 50 9.50 10.54 8.47
N ASN A 51 8.22 10.50 8.89
CA ASN A 51 7.83 10.65 10.30
C ASN A 51 6.99 9.48 10.84
N ALA A 52 6.66 8.49 10.01
CA ALA A 52 5.76 7.40 10.39
C ALA A 52 6.11 6.14 9.61
N THR A 53 5.81 4.99 10.19
CA THR A 53 5.99 3.68 9.56
C THR A 53 4.68 2.92 9.62
N TYR A 54 4.30 2.26 8.53
CA TYR A 54 3.05 1.52 8.43
C TYR A 54 3.30 0.07 8.02
N ALA A 55 2.49 -0.84 8.55
CA ALA A 55 2.20 -2.12 7.93
C ALA A 55 1.04 -1.93 6.96
N VAL A 56 1.27 -2.29 5.69
CA VAL A 56 0.34 -2.05 4.60
C VAL A 56 0.00 -3.38 3.95
N MET A 57 -1.29 -3.62 3.76
CA MET A 57 -1.79 -4.68 2.91
C MET A 57 -2.52 -4.05 1.73
N ASP A 58 -1.92 -4.15 0.55
CA ASP A 58 -2.54 -3.70 -0.70
C ASP A 58 -3.14 -4.90 -1.43
N TYR A 59 -4.31 -4.70 -2.02
CA TYR A 59 -4.95 -5.63 -2.93
C TYR A 59 -5.30 -4.91 -4.22
N PHE A 60 -4.86 -5.47 -5.34
CA PHE A 60 -4.98 -4.87 -6.66
C PHE A 60 -5.70 -5.82 -7.60
N ARG A 61 -6.58 -5.27 -8.44
CA ARG A 61 -7.11 -5.95 -9.63
C ARG A 61 -6.51 -5.36 -10.89
N PHE A 62 -6.18 -6.26 -11.80
CA PHE A 62 -5.59 -5.94 -13.10
C PHE A 62 -6.52 -6.34 -14.25
N GLN A 63 -6.41 -5.59 -15.34
CA GLN A 63 -6.92 -5.96 -16.65
C GLN A 63 -5.75 -5.88 -17.65
N GLY A 64 -5.23 -7.04 -18.06
CA GLY A 64 -3.95 -7.11 -18.76
C GLY A 64 -2.83 -6.60 -17.87
N THR A 65 -2.09 -5.59 -18.33
CA THR A 65 -1.02 -4.93 -17.55
C THR A 65 -1.50 -3.70 -16.77
N CYS A 66 -2.76 -3.31 -16.92
CA CYS A 66 -3.31 -2.12 -16.29
C CYS A 66 -3.88 -2.43 -14.90
N LEU A 67 -3.45 -1.69 -13.89
CA LEU A 67 -4.07 -1.67 -12.56
C LEU A 67 -5.38 -0.88 -12.65
N VAL A 68 -6.52 -1.54 -12.41
CA VAL A 68 -7.85 -0.96 -12.63
C VAL A 68 -8.63 -0.72 -11.34
N GLU A 69 -8.24 -1.36 -10.24
CA GLU A 69 -8.91 -1.25 -8.94
C GLU A 69 -7.97 -1.59 -7.79
N HIS A 70 -8.17 -0.94 -6.64
CA HIS A 70 -7.29 -1.02 -5.48
C HIS A 70 -8.06 -0.93 -4.17
N TRP A 71 -7.65 -1.77 -3.22
CA TRP A 71 -8.03 -1.72 -1.80
C TRP A 71 -6.75 -1.77 -0.98
N ASP A 72 -6.78 -1.13 0.18
CA ASP A 72 -5.73 -1.30 1.16
C ASP A 72 -6.25 -1.17 2.59
N VAL A 73 -5.40 -1.61 3.51
CA VAL A 73 -5.46 -1.22 4.91
C VAL A 73 -4.06 -0.85 5.36
N LEU A 74 -3.98 0.17 6.21
CA LEU A 74 -2.74 0.64 6.80
C LEU A 74 -2.88 0.62 8.31
N GLN A 75 -1.85 0.11 8.98
CA GLN A 75 -1.70 0.18 10.42
C GLN A 75 -0.38 0.85 10.75
N GLU A 76 -0.42 1.94 11.52
CA GLU A 76 0.80 2.60 12.00
C GLU A 76 1.54 1.69 12.98
N ILE A 77 2.86 1.61 12.85
CA ILE A 77 3.75 0.87 13.74
C ILE A 77 4.30 1.86 14.76
N THR A 78 3.84 1.76 16.00
CA THR A 78 4.13 2.71 17.09
C THR A 78 5.33 2.27 17.93
N GLY A 79 5.66 0.98 17.93
CA GLY A 79 6.77 0.39 18.69
C GLY A 79 6.41 0.03 20.13
N ASP A 80 5.17 0.29 20.56
CA ASP A 80 4.63 -0.08 21.87
C ASP A 80 3.60 -1.23 21.79
N GLU A 81 3.54 -1.92 20.65
CA GLU A 81 2.62 -3.03 20.45
C GLU A 81 2.93 -4.20 21.39
N PRO A 82 1.91 -4.89 21.93
CA PRO A 82 2.10 -5.90 22.98
C PRO A 82 2.67 -7.23 22.45
N ASN A 83 2.62 -7.47 21.14
CA ASN A 83 3.12 -8.70 20.54
C ASN A 83 4.65 -8.58 20.33
N PRO A 84 5.46 -9.52 20.86
CA PRO A 84 6.92 -9.48 20.66
C PRO A 84 7.38 -9.83 19.24
N LEU A 85 6.49 -10.33 18.37
CA LEU A 85 6.81 -10.62 16.97
C LEU A 85 6.58 -9.38 16.09
N ALA A 86 7.46 -9.19 15.11
CA ALA A 86 7.32 -8.14 14.12
C ALA A 86 6.08 -8.38 13.24
N TYR A 87 5.58 -7.31 12.62
CA TYR A 87 4.44 -7.37 11.70
C TYR A 87 4.71 -8.20 10.44
N PHE A 88 5.97 -8.41 10.03
CA PHE A 88 6.37 -9.02 8.76
C PHE A 88 7.31 -10.20 8.96
#